data_AF-A0A1Z4M054-F1
#
_entry.id   AF-A0A1Z4M054-F1
#
_cell.length_a   1.000
_cell.length_b   1.000
_cell.length_c   1.000
_cell.angle_alpha   90.00
_cell.angle_beta   90.00
_cell.angle_gamma   90.00
#
_symmetry.space_group_name_H-M   'P 1'
#
loop_
_entity.id
_entity.type
_entity.pdbx_description
1 polymer ?
#
loop_
_entity_poly.entity_id
_entity_poly.type
_entity_poly.pdbx_seq_one_letter_code
_entity_poly.pdbx_strand_id
1 'polypeptide(L)'
;MMQMLLNNRYQIIRTLGSGGFGDTFLAEDTQMPSQRRCVIKQLKLIENKPQIYQLVRERFGREAAILEELGGLSEQIPTLYAYFHLEEKFYLVQEWVEGDTLSTVVQQQGLFNEKRAKEILVSILPVLEFVHSKRIVHRDIKPDNIILRQDGRPVLIDFGAVRETMATAVNSQGSLTRSIVIGTPGYMPSEQAAGRAVYSSDLYSLALTIVYLLSGKSPQILETDSQTGEIIWEPEVGNISSSFKAIINKAIAYHPRERYSTALEMLEDLQLGATPLPATLPFQNQTNITEESTILADKANQNLLDQQVTKYQEDKASNKTPILFPSVILAGVIGLFAIVNFFGNFWLLKPINTIFQPQIQSNIEPDSESSLPTKVDYFWLSWRRATDADLEPMDGLSLDIMRNSVFARHGRRFKNKGLQEYFDKQSWYNPKYSPEEFPSSKLSDLERRNVAYIAEYQDRTNKRFFGK
;
A
#
# COMPACT_ATOMS: atom_id res chain seq x y z
N MET A 1 -17.97 23.13 -35.73
CA MET A 1 -18.42 22.14 -34.74
C MET A 1 -18.54 22.84 -33.41
N MET A 2 -19.72 22.85 -32.79
CA MET A 2 -19.91 23.40 -31.45
C MET A 2 -19.14 22.50 -30.48
N GLN A 3 -18.09 23.01 -29.84
CA GLN A 3 -17.37 22.25 -28.82
C GLN A 3 -18.32 22.00 -27.63
N MET A 4 -18.51 20.73 -27.28
CA MET A 4 -19.28 20.36 -26.09
C MET A 4 -18.54 20.84 -24.84
N LEU A 5 -19.19 21.71 -24.07
CA LEU A 5 -18.69 22.18 -22.78
C LEU A 5 -19.27 21.32 -21.66
N LEU A 6 -18.41 20.89 -20.75
CA LEU A 6 -18.84 20.27 -19.50
C LEU A 6 -19.47 21.34 -18.62
N ASN A 7 -20.68 21.07 -18.12
CA ASN A 7 -21.45 22.00 -17.28
C ASN A 7 -21.61 23.41 -17.89
N ASN A 8 -21.70 23.52 -19.23
CA ASN A 8 -21.79 24.79 -19.96
C ASN A 8 -20.69 25.82 -19.61
N ARG A 9 -19.53 25.35 -19.13
CA ARG A 9 -18.46 26.20 -18.59
C ARG A 9 -17.06 25.73 -18.90
N TYR A 10 -16.84 24.42 -18.84
CA TYR A 10 -15.50 23.87 -18.94
C TYR A 10 -15.29 23.23 -20.30
N GLN A 11 -14.30 23.74 -21.04
CA GLN A 11 -13.86 23.14 -22.27
C GLN A 11 -12.77 22.11 -21.98
N ILE A 12 -13.07 20.83 -22.17
CA ILE A 12 -12.06 19.77 -22.00
C ILE A 12 -11.02 19.89 -23.12
N ILE A 13 -9.75 20.02 -22.75
CA ILE A 13 -8.62 20.08 -23.69
C ILE A 13 -8.10 18.68 -23.97
N ARG A 14 -7.80 17.91 -22.90
CA ARG A 14 -7.26 16.55 -23.00
C ARG A 14 -7.46 15.77 -21.70
N THR A 15 -7.47 14.45 -21.81
CA THR A 15 -7.39 13.54 -20.66
C THR A 15 -5.97 13.51 -20.11
N LEU A 16 -5.82 13.70 -18.80
CA LEU A 16 -4.56 13.58 -18.06
C LEU A 16 -4.37 12.17 -17.48
N GLY A 17 -5.47 11.53 -17.08
CA GLY A 17 -5.45 10.17 -16.55
C GLY A 17 -6.83 9.53 -16.59
N SER A 18 -6.88 8.21 -16.69
CA SER A 18 -8.11 7.43 -16.62
C SER A 18 -7.85 6.19 -15.78
N GLY A 19 -8.72 5.94 -14.80
CA GLY A 19 -8.63 4.80 -13.90
C GLY A 19 -10.00 4.21 -13.58
N GLY A 20 -10.00 3.14 -12.78
CA GLY A 20 -11.24 2.43 -12.41
C GLY A 20 -12.24 3.24 -11.59
N PHE A 21 -11.77 4.30 -10.92
CA PHE A 21 -12.60 5.14 -10.04
C PHE A 21 -12.97 6.49 -10.66
N GLY A 22 -12.31 6.90 -11.75
CA GLY A 22 -12.54 8.21 -12.32
C GLY A 22 -11.62 8.55 -13.47
N ASP A 23 -11.95 9.65 -14.14
CA ASP A 23 -11.11 10.29 -15.15
C ASP A 23 -10.60 11.62 -14.61
N THR A 24 -9.45 12.06 -15.10
CA THR A 24 -8.88 13.37 -14.81
C THR A 24 -8.57 14.06 -16.12
N PHE A 25 -9.01 15.30 -16.26
CA PHE A 25 -8.93 16.09 -17.47
C PHE A 25 -8.23 17.41 -17.22
N LEU A 26 -7.52 17.91 -18.23
CA LEU A 26 -7.14 19.31 -18.36
C LEU A 26 -8.25 20.03 -19.09
N ALA A 27 -8.72 21.15 -18.55
CA ALA A 27 -9.78 21.96 -19.13
C ALA A 27 -9.50 23.45 -19.00
N GLU A 28 -10.19 24.27 -19.79
CA GLU A 28 -10.24 25.72 -19.65
C GLU A 28 -11.62 26.15 -19.14
N ASP A 29 -11.61 27.11 -18.20
CA ASP A 29 -12.83 27.72 -17.66
C ASP A 29 -13.27 28.87 -18.56
N THR A 30 -14.20 28.62 -19.48
CA THR A 30 -14.59 29.56 -20.54
C THR A 30 -15.41 30.74 -20.02
N GLN A 31 -15.86 30.70 -18.77
CA GLN A 31 -16.61 31.81 -18.14
C GLN A 31 -15.70 32.80 -17.41
N MET A 32 -14.42 32.47 -17.23
CA MET A 32 -13.42 33.40 -16.68
C MET A 32 -12.78 34.19 -17.82
N PRO A 33 -12.58 35.52 -17.69
CA PRO A 33 -11.95 36.33 -18.74
C PRO A 33 -10.56 35.83 -19.15
N SER A 34 -9.83 35.25 -18.20
CA SER A 34 -8.50 34.69 -18.42
C SER A 34 -8.49 33.33 -19.13
N GLN A 35 -9.66 32.68 -19.27
CA GLN A 35 -9.79 31.29 -19.72
C GLN A 35 -8.79 30.36 -19.00
N ARG A 36 -8.66 30.53 -17.69
CA ARG A 36 -7.63 29.83 -16.91
C ARG A 36 -7.79 28.32 -17.06
N ARG A 37 -6.64 27.62 -17.09
CA ARG A 37 -6.60 26.17 -17.06
C ARG A 37 -6.93 25.62 -15.67
N CYS A 38 -7.58 24.47 -15.65
CA CYS A 38 -7.96 23.75 -14.44
C CYS A 38 -7.88 22.24 -14.65
N VAL A 39 -7.77 21.51 -13.55
CA VAL A 39 -7.91 20.06 -13.52
C VAL A 39 -9.34 19.73 -13.15
N ILE A 40 -9.97 18.84 -13.93
CA ILE A 40 -11.29 18.30 -13.63
C ILE A 40 -11.14 16.82 -13.35
N LYS A 41 -11.42 16.41 -12.12
CA LYS A 41 -11.60 15.01 -11.77
C LYS A 41 -13.08 14.67 -11.90
N GLN A 42 -13.37 13.55 -12.54
CA GLN A 42 -14.71 13.01 -12.71
C GLN A 42 -14.78 11.64 -12.05
N LEU A 43 -15.72 11.47 -11.14
CA LEU A 43 -16.02 10.17 -10.56
C LEU A 43 -16.79 9.29 -11.57
N LYS A 44 -16.31 8.06 -11.81
CA LYS A 44 -17.07 7.07 -12.60
C LYS A 44 -18.03 6.29 -11.73
N LEU A 45 -19.22 6.03 -12.28
CA LEU A 45 -20.13 5.03 -11.73
C LEU A 45 -19.46 3.65 -11.81
N ILE A 46 -19.54 2.90 -10.71
CA ILE A 46 -19.10 1.51 -10.67
C ILE A 46 -20.37 0.67 -10.65
N GLU A 47 -20.74 0.18 -11.83
CA GLU A 47 -21.89 -0.71 -12.00
C GLU A 47 -21.71 -1.98 -11.16
N ASN A 48 -22.80 -2.50 -10.59
CA ASN A 48 -22.88 -3.74 -9.81
C ASN A 48 -22.21 -3.77 -8.42
N LYS A 49 -21.75 -2.63 -7.85
CA LYS A 49 -21.22 -2.57 -6.46
C LYS A 49 -21.60 -1.28 -5.70
N PRO A 50 -22.87 -1.11 -5.27
CA PRO A 50 -23.36 0.14 -4.68
C PRO A 50 -22.62 0.59 -3.41
N GLN A 51 -22.17 -0.36 -2.57
CA GLN A 51 -21.40 -0.05 -1.36
C GLN A 51 -20.02 0.57 -1.69
N ILE A 52 -19.39 0.11 -2.78
CA ILE A 52 -18.11 0.69 -3.24
C ILE A 52 -18.35 2.07 -3.82
N TYR A 53 -19.40 2.25 -4.61
CA TYR A 53 -19.73 3.55 -5.18
C TYR A 53 -19.98 4.62 -4.10
N GLN A 54 -20.75 4.29 -3.06
CA GLN A 54 -20.98 5.21 -1.94
C GLN A 54 -19.66 5.59 -1.24
N LEU A 55 -18.81 4.61 -0.96
CA LEU A 55 -17.50 4.84 -0.35
C LEU A 55 -16.61 5.75 -1.22
N VAL A 56 -16.54 5.51 -2.52
CA VAL A 56 -15.71 6.32 -3.44
C VAL A 56 -16.30 7.74 -3.57
N ARG A 57 -17.63 7.89 -3.57
CA ARG A 57 -18.30 9.20 -3.55
C ARG A 57 -17.99 10.00 -2.28
N GLU A 58 -18.12 9.39 -1.10
CA GLU A 58 -17.78 10.03 0.18
C GLU A 58 -16.32 10.49 0.20
N ARG A 59 -15.41 9.67 -0.34
CA ARG A 59 -13.98 10.01 -0.48
C ARG A 59 -13.75 11.18 -1.43
N PHE A 60 -14.43 11.18 -2.56
CA PHE A 60 -14.33 12.25 -3.55
C PHE A 60 -14.85 13.58 -2.98
N GLY A 61 -15.93 13.56 -2.20
CA GLY A 61 -16.43 14.72 -1.47
C GLY A 61 -15.48 15.19 -0.37
N ARG A 62 -14.82 14.27 0.34
CA ARG A 62 -13.82 14.61 1.37
C ARG A 62 -12.57 15.27 0.77
N GLU A 63 -12.11 14.83 -0.40
CA GLU A 63 -11.02 15.50 -1.12
C GLU A 63 -11.39 16.95 -1.44
N ALA A 64 -12.60 17.19 -1.94
CA ALA A 64 -13.09 18.55 -2.19
C ALA A 64 -13.14 19.38 -0.89
N ALA A 65 -13.66 18.82 0.20
CA ALA A 65 -13.71 19.52 1.50
C ALA A 65 -12.31 19.88 2.02
N ILE A 66 -11.32 18.99 1.86
CA ILE A 66 -9.92 19.27 2.24
C ILE A 66 -9.35 20.41 1.38
N LEU A 67 -9.55 20.38 0.07
CA LEU A 67 -9.07 21.46 -0.81
C LEU A 67 -9.81 22.78 -0.58
N GLU A 68 -11.07 22.73 -0.14
CA GLU A 68 -11.81 23.93 0.30
C GLU A 68 -11.21 24.52 1.59
N GLU A 69 -10.82 23.68 2.55
CA GLU A 69 -10.22 24.13 3.81
C GLU A 69 -8.78 24.64 3.64
N LEU A 70 -7.99 23.97 2.80
CA LEU A 70 -6.54 24.21 2.68
C LEU A 70 -6.15 25.05 1.45
N GLY A 71 -6.92 24.96 0.37
CA GLY A 71 -6.62 25.61 -0.89
C GLY A 71 -6.59 27.14 -0.75
N GLY A 72 -5.64 27.78 -1.42
CA GLY A 72 -5.44 29.23 -1.34
C GLY A 72 -4.79 29.73 -0.03
N LEU A 73 -4.63 28.89 0.98
CA LEU A 73 -3.86 29.22 2.20
C LEU A 73 -2.37 28.89 2.06
N SER A 74 -2.01 28.05 1.08
CA SER A 74 -0.63 27.68 0.74
C SER A 74 -0.48 27.58 -0.77
N GLU A 75 0.58 28.16 -1.33
CA GLU A 75 0.90 28.05 -2.78
C GLU A 75 1.37 26.64 -3.20
N GLN A 76 1.59 25.75 -2.24
CA GLN A 76 2.01 24.37 -2.46
C GLN A 76 0.86 23.37 -2.29
N ILE A 77 -0.39 23.85 -2.25
CA ILE A 77 -1.63 23.06 -2.25
C ILE A 77 -2.58 23.66 -3.31
N PRO A 78 -3.11 22.88 -4.26
CA PRO A 78 -4.03 23.37 -5.27
C PRO A 78 -5.29 24.00 -4.67
N THR A 79 -5.75 25.08 -5.28
CA THR A 79 -7.03 25.71 -4.90
C THR A 79 -8.22 24.93 -5.48
N LEU A 80 -9.27 24.68 -4.67
CA LEU A 80 -10.55 24.18 -5.18
C LEU A 80 -11.29 25.31 -5.93
N TYR A 81 -11.74 25.03 -7.15
CA TYR A 81 -12.54 25.98 -7.94
C TYR A 81 -14.02 25.65 -7.97
N ALA A 82 -14.37 24.36 -7.99
CA ALA A 82 -15.77 23.93 -7.94
C ALA A 82 -15.88 22.46 -7.52
N TYR A 83 -17.03 22.12 -6.94
CA TYR A 83 -17.46 20.75 -6.75
C TYR A 83 -18.95 20.67 -7.15
N PHE A 84 -19.30 19.80 -8.09
CA PHE A 84 -20.68 19.72 -8.59
C PHE A 84 -21.07 18.32 -9.04
N HIS A 85 -22.37 18.13 -9.22
CA HIS A 85 -22.99 16.91 -9.73
C HIS A 85 -23.67 17.19 -11.07
N LEU A 86 -23.41 16.35 -12.07
CA LEU A 86 -24.01 16.45 -13.40
C LEU A 86 -24.20 15.04 -13.96
N GLU A 87 -25.41 14.73 -14.44
CA GLU A 87 -25.74 13.44 -15.09
C GLU A 87 -25.26 12.20 -14.29
N GLU A 88 -25.61 12.15 -12.99
CA GLU A 88 -25.25 11.06 -12.05
C GLU A 88 -23.73 10.90 -11.77
N LYS A 89 -22.94 11.91 -12.14
CA LYS A 89 -21.49 11.94 -11.93
C LYS A 89 -21.08 13.13 -11.08
N PHE A 90 -20.05 12.91 -10.26
CA PHE A 90 -19.46 13.95 -9.42
C PHE A 90 -18.20 14.49 -10.08
N TYR A 91 -18.03 15.80 -9.97
CA TYR A 91 -16.91 16.54 -10.55
C TYR A 91 -16.26 17.41 -9.50
N LEU A 92 -14.92 17.36 -9.45
CA LEU A 92 -14.08 18.23 -8.63
C LEU A 92 -13.19 19.00 -9.60
N VAL A 93 -13.27 20.32 -9.55
CA VAL A 93 -12.46 21.24 -10.35
C VAL A 93 -11.48 21.93 -9.43
N GLN A 94 -10.20 21.82 -9.74
CA GLN A 94 -9.11 22.42 -8.96
C GLN A 94 -8.13 23.14 -9.88
N GLU A 95 -7.24 23.89 -9.25
CA GLU A 95 -6.12 24.55 -9.90
C GLU A 95 -5.26 23.60 -10.75
N TRP A 96 -4.94 24.04 -11.96
CA TRP A 96 -3.90 23.40 -12.77
C TRP A 96 -2.54 23.87 -12.29
N VAL A 97 -1.75 22.94 -11.77
CA VAL A 97 -0.36 23.19 -11.37
C VAL A 97 0.53 22.91 -12.56
N GLU A 98 1.19 23.95 -13.08
CA GLU A 98 2.13 23.80 -14.20
C GLU A 98 3.48 23.25 -13.71
N GLY A 99 3.83 22.06 -14.18
CA GLY A 99 5.04 21.35 -13.82
C GLY A 99 4.92 19.86 -14.11
N ASP A 100 5.93 19.10 -13.72
CA ASP A 100 5.97 17.65 -13.88
C ASP A 100 5.90 16.96 -12.51
N THR A 101 5.25 15.79 -12.43
CA THR A 101 5.32 14.97 -11.21
C THR A 101 6.76 14.58 -10.92
N LEU A 102 7.13 14.39 -9.65
CA LEU A 102 8.46 13.92 -9.30
C LEU A 102 8.81 12.58 -9.96
N SER A 103 7.83 11.69 -10.17
CA SER A 103 8.02 10.47 -10.97
C SER A 103 8.44 10.77 -12.42
N THR A 104 7.77 11.72 -13.06
CA THR A 104 8.08 12.16 -14.43
C THR A 104 9.46 12.82 -14.50
N VAL A 105 9.80 13.66 -13.52
CA VAL A 105 11.11 14.31 -13.43
C VAL A 105 12.24 13.27 -13.35
N VAL A 106 12.10 12.24 -12.50
CA VAL A 106 13.10 11.16 -12.41
C VAL A 106 13.22 10.38 -13.74
N GLN A 107 12.09 10.11 -14.40
CA GLN A 107 12.10 9.41 -15.69
C GLN A 107 12.79 10.21 -16.81
N GLN A 108 12.60 11.53 -16.83
CA GLN A 108 13.11 12.40 -17.90
C GLN A 108 14.52 12.94 -17.63
N GLN A 109 14.80 13.33 -16.39
CA GLN A 109 16.02 14.04 -15.99
C GLN A 109 17.00 13.15 -15.21
N GLY A 110 16.58 11.95 -14.81
CA GLY A 110 17.38 11.04 -14.01
C GLY A 110 17.27 11.27 -12.50
N LEU A 111 18.13 10.55 -11.77
CA LEU A 111 18.12 10.50 -10.31
C LEU A 111 18.57 11.82 -9.68
N PHE A 112 18.07 12.06 -8.47
CA PHE A 112 18.44 13.24 -7.70
C PHE A 112 19.72 12.95 -6.92
N ASN A 113 20.56 13.97 -6.75
CA ASN A 113 21.61 13.92 -5.74
C ASN A 113 21.05 14.32 -4.37
N GLU A 114 21.86 14.12 -3.32
CA GLU A 114 21.49 14.45 -1.94
C GLU A 114 21.00 15.90 -1.80
N LYS A 115 21.70 16.87 -2.40
CA LYS A 115 21.33 18.28 -2.30
C LYS A 115 19.92 18.53 -2.81
N ARG A 116 19.60 18.05 -4.02
CA ARG A 116 18.27 18.23 -4.63
C ARG A 116 17.19 17.48 -3.86
N ALA A 117 17.49 16.28 -3.36
CA ALA A 117 16.57 15.52 -2.50
C ALA A 117 16.27 16.25 -1.18
N LYS A 118 17.28 16.86 -0.55
CA LYS A 118 17.11 17.69 0.64
C LYS A 118 16.27 18.94 0.36
N GLU A 119 16.48 19.60 -0.77
CA GLU A 119 15.66 20.76 -1.18
C GLU A 119 14.17 20.40 -1.27
N ILE A 120 13.83 19.23 -1.83
CA ILE A 120 12.44 18.74 -1.87
C ILE A 120 11.89 18.52 -0.44
N LEU A 121 12.65 17.85 0.44
CA LEU A 121 12.24 17.64 1.83
C LEU A 121 11.99 18.94 2.57
N VAL A 122 12.96 19.87 2.54
CA VAL A 122 12.88 21.17 3.19
C VAL A 122 11.66 21.95 2.69
N SER A 123 11.31 21.81 1.42
CA SER A 123 10.17 22.52 0.85
C SER A 123 8.81 21.87 1.16
N ILE A 124 8.73 20.55 1.34
CA ILE A 124 7.47 19.84 1.63
C ILE A 124 7.17 19.75 3.14
N LEU A 125 8.18 19.63 4.00
CA LEU A 125 7.96 19.49 5.45
C LEU A 125 7.12 20.63 6.07
N PRO A 126 7.33 21.92 5.73
CA PRO A 126 6.46 23.01 6.18
C PRO A 126 5.01 22.88 5.70
N VAL A 127 4.80 22.34 4.49
CA VAL A 127 3.46 22.09 3.95
C VAL A 127 2.78 20.99 4.75
N LEU A 128 3.48 19.90 5.10
CA LEU A 128 2.93 18.85 5.94
C LEU A 128 2.64 19.33 7.36
N GLU A 129 3.50 20.17 7.94
CA GLU A 129 3.24 20.80 9.24
C GLU A 129 1.95 21.61 9.19
N PHE A 130 1.75 22.41 8.14
CA PHE A 130 0.51 23.16 7.92
C PHE A 130 -0.71 22.23 7.80
N VAL A 131 -0.64 21.18 6.99
CA VAL A 131 -1.73 20.19 6.83
C VAL A 131 -2.05 19.51 8.16
N HIS A 132 -1.03 19.07 8.90
CA HIS A 132 -1.17 18.38 10.19
C HIS A 132 -1.71 19.31 11.28
N SER A 133 -1.40 20.62 11.23
CA SER A 133 -1.98 21.64 12.13
C SER A 133 -3.51 21.76 11.99
N LYS A 134 -4.05 21.41 10.82
CA LYS A 134 -5.49 21.32 10.54
C LYS A 134 -6.10 19.96 10.89
N ARG A 135 -5.32 19.07 11.52
CA ARG A 135 -5.70 17.69 11.88
C ARG A 135 -6.01 16.82 10.67
N ILE A 136 -5.41 17.13 9.53
CA ILE A 136 -5.53 16.37 8.29
C ILE A 136 -4.27 15.53 8.12
N VAL A 137 -4.42 14.30 7.62
CA VAL A 137 -3.31 13.43 7.18
C VAL A 137 -3.45 13.25 5.68
N HIS A 138 -2.37 13.44 4.92
CA HIS A 138 -2.40 13.36 3.46
C HIS A 138 -2.66 11.94 2.96
N ARG A 139 -2.02 10.92 3.55
CA ARG A 139 -2.22 9.46 3.32
C ARG A 139 -1.84 8.93 1.94
N ASP A 140 -1.59 9.75 0.92
CA ASP A 140 -1.11 9.28 -0.39
C ASP A 140 0.11 10.05 -0.89
N ILE A 141 1.08 10.32 -0.01
CA ILE A 141 2.34 10.94 -0.44
C ILE A 141 3.17 9.92 -1.22
N LYS A 142 3.51 10.27 -2.46
CA LYS A 142 4.33 9.48 -3.39
C LYS A 142 4.83 10.39 -4.53
N PRO A 143 5.82 9.97 -5.34
CA PRO A 143 6.35 10.79 -6.43
C PRO A 143 5.30 11.28 -7.44
N ASP A 144 4.23 10.51 -7.69
CA ASP A 144 3.16 10.89 -8.61
C ASP A 144 2.24 12.01 -8.07
N ASN A 145 2.20 12.19 -6.75
CA ASN A 145 1.33 13.16 -6.08
C ASN A 145 2.09 14.42 -5.61
N ILE A 146 3.29 14.63 -6.15
CA ILE A 146 4.06 15.85 -5.92
C ILE A 146 4.48 16.39 -7.28
N ILE A 147 3.95 17.56 -7.65
CA ILE A 147 4.32 18.26 -8.90
C ILE A 147 5.46 19.22 -8.60
N LEU A 148 6.57 19.10 -9.32
CA LEU A 148 7.65 20.08 -9.31
C LEU A 148 7.35 21.18 -10.32
N ARG A 149 7.03 22.38 -9.83
CA ARG A 149 6.81 23.56 -10.66
C ARG A 149 8.10 24.01 -11.34
N GLN A 150 7.96 24.82 -12.38
CA GLN A 150 9.09 25.43 -13.10
C GLN A 150 9.94 26.35 -12.20
N ASP A 151 9.36 26.96 -11.17
CA ASP A 151 10.08 27.76 -10.17
C ASP A 151 10.83 26.90 -9.12
N GLY A 152 10.82 25.58 -9.28
CA GLY A 152 11.50 24.62 -8.41
C GLY A 152 10.73 24.26 -7.14
N ARG A 153 9.53 24.81 -6.92
CA ARG A 153 8.73 24.51 -5.72
C ARG A 153 7.85 23.28 -5.94
N PRO A 154 7.92 22.27 -5.06
CA PRO A 154 7.04 21.11 -5.10
C PRO A 154 5.65 21.46 -4.55
N VAL A 155 4.61 20.98 -5.23
CA VAL A 155 3.20 21.17 -4.87
C VAL A 155 2.60 19.81 -4.56
N LEU A 156 1.99 19.68 -3.38
CA LEU A 156 1.35 18.47 -2.93
C LEU A 156 -0.08 18.41 -3.49
N ILE A 157 -0.37 17.35 -4.23
CA ILE A 157 -1.68 17.14 -4.88
C ILE A 157 -2.32 15.85 -4.37
N ASP A 158 -3.60 15.66 -4.70
CA ASP A 158 -4.31 14.40 -4.48
C ASP A 158 -4.33 13.98 -3.02
N PHE A 159 -4.94 14.83 -2.19
CA PHE A 159 -5.15 14.55 -0.78
C PHE A 159 -5.90 13.23 -0.65
N GLY A 160 -5.19 12.24 -0.14
CA GLY A 160 -5.60 10.85 -0.01
C GLY A 160 -6.66 10.64 1.05
N ALA A 161 -7.77 11.39 0.98
CA ALA A 161 -9.05 11.07 1.62
C ALA A 161 -9.48 9.59 1.37
N VAL A 162 -8.90 8.99 0.32
CA VAL A 162 -9.12 7.66 -0.25
C VAL A 162 -8.59 6.49 0.60
N ARG A 163 -7.72 6.71 1.59
CA ARG A 163 -7.00 5.60 2.28
C ARG A 163 -7.39 5.34 3.73
N GLU A 164 -8.54 5.85 4.19
CA GLU A 164 -9.16 5.34 5.41
C GLU A 164 -9.73 3.95 5.10
N THR A 165 -8.98 2.90 5.44
CA THR A 165 -9.58 1.59 5.63
C THR A 165 -10.43 1.70 6.89
N MET A 166 -11.75 1.50 6.77
CA MET A 166 -12.56 1.20 7.95
C MET A 166 -11.90 0.02 8.62
N ALA A 167 -11.40 0.25 9.84
CA ALA A 167 -11.29 -0.83 10.81
C ALA A 167 -12.69 -1.45 10.92
N THR A 168 -12.82 -2.66 10.41
CA THR A 168 -13.85 -3.61 10.86
C THR A 168 -15.31 -3.16 10.68
N ALA A 169 -15.84 -3.21 9.45
CA ALA A 169 -17.29 -3.32 9.29
C ALA A 169 -17.67 -4.79 9.55
N VAL A 170 -18.17 -5.04 10.76
CA VAL A 170 -18.79 -6.31 11.14
C VAL A 170 -20.17 -6.34 10.47
N ASN A 171 -20.41 -7.29 9.56
CA ASN A 171 -21.75 -7.50 9.04
C ASN A 171 -22.68 -7.99 10.17
N SER A 172 -24.00 -7.98 9.96
CA SER A 172 -25.00 -8.43 10.95
C SER A 172 -24.85 -9.89 11.42
N GLN A 173 -23.85 -10.62 10.89
CA GLN A 173 -23.51 -12.00 11.18
C GLN A 173 -22.13 -12.16 11.88
N GLY A 174 -21.48 -11.07 12.31
CA GLY A 174 -20.24 -11.15 13.09
C GLY A 174 -18.97 -11.38 12.26
N SER A 175 -19.04 -11.33 10.93
CA SER A 175 -17.90 -11.59 10.04
C SER A 175 -17.21 -10.31 9.59
N LEU A 176 -15.88 -10.28 9.69
CA LEU A 176 -15.02 -9.16 9.35
C LEU A 176 -15.04 -8.95 7.82
N THR A 177 -15.61 -7.85 7.34
CA THR A 177 -15.52 -7.53 5.90
C THR A 177 -14.14 -6.94 5.58
N ARG A 178 -13.48 -7.48 4.54
CA ARG A 178 -12.13 -7.11 4.12
C ARG A 178 -12.09 -5.66 3.65
N SER A 179 -11.09 -4.91 4.14
CA SER A 179 -10.72 -3.59 3.65
C SER A 179 -10.20 -3.66 2.21
N ILE A 180 -10.87 -3.00 1.27
CA ILE A 180 -10.32 -2.80 -0.08
C ILE A 180 -9.22 -1.74 0.04
N VAL A 181 -7.96 -2.18 0.06
CA VAL A 181 -6.80 -1.29 -0.02
C VAL A 181 -6.71 -0.79 -1.46
N ILE A 182 -7.11 0.47 -1.69
CA ILE A 182 -6.97 1.17 -2.97
C ILE A 182 -5.79 2.13 -2.80
N GLY A 183 -4.66 1.84 -3.45
CA GLY A 183 -3.48 2.68 -3.39
C GLY A 183 -2.33 2.16 -4.24
N THR A 184 -1.46 3.06 -4.70
CA THR A 184 -0.16 2.70 -5.29
C THR A 184 0.66 1.96 -4.22
N PRO A 185 1.00 0.69 -4.42
CA PRO A 185 1.59 -0.15 -3.38
C PRO A 185 3.07 0.24 -3.14
N GLY A 186 3.53 0.14 -1.89
CA GLY A 186 4.94 0.38 -1.49
C GLY A 186 5.19 1.58 -0.58
N TYR A 187 4.47 2.70 -0.75
CA TYR A 187 4.70 3.91 0.06
C TYR A 187 3.90 3.95 1.37
N MET A 188 2.84 3.14 1.46
CA MET A 188 1.95 3.10 2.61
C MET A 188 2.57 2.35 3.79
N PRO A 189 2.64 2.95 5.00
CA PRO A 189 3.08 2.24 6.19
C PRO A 189 1.99 1.32 6.76
N SER A 190 2.38 0.36 7.60
CA SER A 190 1.51 -0.72 8.08
C SER A 190 0.32 -0.23 8.90
N GLU A 191 0.50 0.79 9.74
CA GLU A 191 -0.57 1.38 10.54
C GLU A 191 -1.62 2.08 9.66
N GLN A 192 -1.20 2.68 8.55
CA GLN A 192 -2.11 3.25 7.58
C GLN A 192 -2.86 2.15 6.81
N ALA A 193 -2.18 1.06 6.44
CA ALA A 193 -2.86 -0.09 5.85
C ALA A 193 -3.93 -0.68 6.79
N ALA A 194 -3.70 -0.60 8.10
CA ALA A 194 -4.65 -0.98 9.15
C ALA A 194 -5.71 0.10 9.48
N GLY A 195 -5.74 1.23 8.77
CA GLY A 195 -6.75 2.28 8.92
C GLY A 195 -6.48 3.27 10.05
N ARG A 196 -5.27 3.25 10.59
CA ARG A 196 -4.82 4.04 11.74
C ARG A 196 -3.70 4.99 11.35
N ALA A 197 -3.88 5.67 10.21
CA ALA A 197 -2.92 6.65 9.74
C ALA A 197 -2.71 7.75 10.79
N VAL A 198 -1.46 8.08 11.04
CA VAL A 198 -1.02 9.15 11.95
C VAL A 198 -0.15 10.14 11.17
N TYR A 199 0.20 11.27 11.76
CA TYR A 199 1.07 12.27 11.11
C TYR A 199 2.41 11.69 10.65
N SER A 200 3.01 10.79 11.46
CA SER A 200 4.25 10.10 11.09
C SER A 200 4.08 9.08 9.95
N SER A 201 2.85 8.75 9.54
CA SER A 201 2.58 7.96 8.33
C SER A 201 2.88 8.75 7.05
N ASP A 202 2.61 10.06 7.05
CA ASP A 202 2.97 10.95 5.94
C ASP A 202 4.49 11.13 5.85
N LEU A 203 5.17 11.30 6.99
CA LEU A 203 6.63 11.44 7.03
C LEU A 203 7.35 10.19 6.52
N TYR A 204 6.84 8.99 6.87
CA TYR A 204 7.31 7.73 6.31
C TYR A 204 7.17 7.69 4.78
N SER A 205 5.99 8.05 4.28
CA SER A 205 5.67 8.04 2.84
C SER A 205 6.53 9.06 2.07
N LEU A 206 6.78 10.23 2.67
CA LEU A 206 7.67 11.25 2.14
C LEU A 206 9.13 10.74 2.11
N ALA A 207 9.62 10.12 3.18
CA ALA A 207 10.97 9.58 3.20
C ALA A 207 11.19 8.48 2.15
N LEU A 208 10.20 7.59 1.93
CA LEU A 208 10.25 6.62 0.83
C LEU A 208 10.18 7.27 -0.56
N THR A 209 9.46 8.39 -0.68
CA THR A 209 9.48 9.21 -1.89
C THR A 209 10.90 9.71 -2.17
N ILE A 210 11.61 10.17 -1.15
CA ILE A 210 13.01 10.60 -1.28
C ILE A 210 13.95 9.45 -1.63
N VAL A 211 13.78 8.27 -1.02
CA VAL A 211 14.54 7.07 -1.42
C VAL A 211 14.34 6.76 -2.90
N TYR A 212 13.11 6.87 -3.41
CA TYR A 212 12.84 6.71 -4.84
C TYR A 212 13.56 7.77 -5.69
N LEU A 213 13.58 9.04 -5.29
CA LEU A 213 14.29 10.09 -6.03
C LEU A 213 15.80 9.81 -6.16
N LEU A 214 16.39 9.24 -5.11
CA LEU A 214 17.83 8.95 -5.03
C LEU A 214 18.23 7.66 -5.77
N SER A 215 17.36 6.66 -5.81
CA SER A 215 17.66 5.31 -6.32
C SER A 215 16.97 4.96 -7.64
N GLY A 216 15.84 5.62 -7.94
CA GLY A 216 14.91 5.23 -9.00
C GLY A 216 14.14 3.93 -8.70
N LYS A 217 14.34 3.33 -7.52
CA LYS A 217 13.71 2.07 -7.13
C LYS A 217 12.43 2.33 -6.34
N SER A 218 11.33 1.72 -6.80
CA SER A 218 10.08 1.71 -6.05
C SER A 218 10.28 0.99 -4.71
N PRO A 219 9.66 1.45 -3.61
CA PRO A 219 9.79 0.79 -2.30
C PRO A 219 9.48 -0.72 -2.32
N GLN A 220 8.64 -1.17 -3.24
CA GLN A 220 8.25 -2.59 -3.35
C GLN A 220 9.36 -3.53 -3.81
N ILE A 221 10.36 -3.01 -4.52
CA ILE A 221 11.48 -3.81 -5.04
C ILE A 221 12.72 -3.68 -4.16
N LEU A 222 12.64 -2.86 -3.11
CA LEU A 222 13.69 -2.77 -2.10
C LEU A 222 13.64 -4.01 -1.23
N GLU A 223 14.82 -4.47 -0.82
CA GLU A 223 14.93 -5.57 0.12
C GLU A 223 14.40 -5.15 1.49
N THR A 224 13.94 -6.12 2.27
CA THR A 224 13.47 -5.91 3.63
C THR A 224 14.17 -6.90 4.54
N ASP A 225 14.65 -6.42 5.68
CA ASP A 225 15.23 -7.29 6.69
C ASP A 225 14.15 -8.25 7.22
N SER A 226 14.41 -9.55 7.11
CA SER A 226 13.45 -10.58 7.49
C SER A 226 13.15 -10.66 8.99
N GLN A 227 14.01 -10.12 9.85
CA GLN A 227 13.87 -10.13 11.30
C GLN A 227 13.21 -8.85 11.80
N THR A 228 13.62 -7.69 11.30
CA THR A 228 13.13 -6.39 11.79
C THR A 228 11.95 -5.86 10.96
N GLY A 229 11.81 -6.29 9.70
CA GLY A 229 10.84 -5.74 8.76
C GLY A 229 11.23 -4.36 8.21
N GLU A 230 12.46 -3.90 8.47
CA GLU A 230 12.96 -2.62 7.99
C GLU A 230 13.39 -2.68 6.52
N ILE A 231 13.15 -1.60 5.79
CA ILE A 231 13.51 -1.49 4.37
C ILE A 231 15.01 -1.24 4.25
N ILE A 232 15.68 -2.09 3.47
CA ILE A 232 17.10 -1.99 3.15
C ILE A 232 17.23 -1.22 1.83
N TRP A 233 17.51 0.08 1.92
CA TRP A 233 17.58 0.98 0.75
C TRP A 233 18.98 1.54 0.47
N GLU A 234 19.86 1.58 1.48
CA GLU A 234 21.17 2.20 1.35
C GLU A 234 22.07 1.65 0.24
N PRO A 235 22.08 0.34 -0.08
CA PRO A 235 22.86 -0.20 -1.20
C PRO A 235 22.41 0.32 -2.57
N GLU A 236 21.21 0.90 -2.65
CA GLU A 236 20.55 1.30 -3.89
C GLU A 236 20.75 2.78 -4.24
N VAL A 237 21.44 3.52 -3.37
CA VAL A 237 21.71 4.94 -3.54
C VAL A 237 23.20 5.22 -3.66
N GLY A 238 23.55 6.31 -4.33
CA GLY A 238 24.92 6.80 -4.40
C GLY A 238 25.46 7.25 -3.04
N ASN A 239 26.69 7.79 -3.04
CA ASN A 239 27.30 8.32 -1.83
C ASN A 239 26.50 9.51 -1.30
N ILE A 240 25.89 9.33 -0.13
CA ILE A 240 25.14 10.35 0.61
C ILE A 240 25.66 10.41 2.05
N SER A 241 25.53 11.56 2.69
CA SER A 241 26.03 11.80 4.05
C SER A 241 25.35 10.89 5.08
N SER A 242 26.14 10.47 6.08
CA SER A 242 25.64 9.62 7.17
C SER A 242 24.52 10.28 7.97
N SER A 243 24.54 11.61 8.12
CA SER A 243 23.46 12.35 8.78
C SER A 243 22.17 12.27 7.97
N PHE A 244 22.24 12.40 6.65
CA PHE A 244 21.05 12.26 5.82
C PHE A 244 20.48 10.84 5.83
N LYS A 245 21.34 9.82 5.80
CA LYS A 245 20.92 8.42 5.99
C LYS A 245 20.19 8.22 7.32
N ALA A 246 20.74 8.74 8.42
CA ALA A 246 20.14 8.63 9.74
C ALA A 246 18.72 9.25 9.79
N ILE A 247 18.53 10.42 9.17
CA ILE A 247 17.23 11.09 9.09
C ILE A 247 16.23 10.23 8.30
N ILE A 248 16.62 9.73 7.12
CA ILE A 248 15.75 8.87 6.32
C ILE A 248 15.41 7.58 7.07
N ASN A 249 16.41 6.92 7.67
CA ASN A 249 16.21 5.69 8.47
C ASN A 249 15.25 5.91 9.65
N LYS A 250 15.40 7.01 10.40
CA LYS A 250 14.44 7.37 11.46
C LYS A 250 13.04 7.59 10.90
N ALA A 251 12.90 8.29 9.78
CA ALA A 251 11.59 8.54 9.16
C ALA A 251 10.90 7.28 8.62
N ILE A 252 11.66 6.28 8.14
CA ILE A 252 11.13 5.02 7.61
C ILE A 252 11.11 3.86 8.62
N ALA A 253 11.39 4.11 9.91
CA ALA A 253 11.38 3.08 10.94
C ALA A 253 10.07 2.28 10.93
N TYR A 254 10.14 0.96 11.12
CA TYR A 254 8.97 0.09 11.00
C TYR A 254 7.84 0.52 11.94
N HIS A 255 8.16 0.80 13.21
CA HIS A 255 7.19 1.25 14.19
C HIS A 255 7.00 2.77 14.18
N PRO A 256 5.76 3.30 14.12
CA PRO A 256 5.50 4.74 14.07
C PRO A 256 6.05 5.56 15.23
N ARG A 257 6.22 4.94 16.41
CA ARG A 257 6.78 5.55 17.62
C ARG A 257 8.28 5.83 17.56
N GLU A 258 8.98 5.15 16.66
CA GLU A 258 10.43 5.30 16.44
C GLU A 258 10.73 6.35 15.35
N ARG A 259 9.68 6.86 14.69
CA ARG A 259 9.76 7.91 13.68
C ARG A 259 9.68 9.29 14.31
N TYR A 260 9.95 10.30 13.49
CA TYR A 260 9.61 11.69 13.80
C TYR A 260 8.13 11.83 14.16
N SER A 261 7.86 12.57 15.22
CA SER A 261 6.51 12.82 15.71
C SER A 261 5.78 13.92 14.92
N THR A 262 6.55 14.90 14.41
CA THR A 262 6.05 16.07 13.67
C THR A 262 6.95 16.36 12.46
N ALA A 263 6.41 17.09 11.48
CA ALA A 263 7.19 17.52 10.32
C ALA A 263 8.25 18.55 10.71
N LEU A 264 7.95 19.41 11.70
CA LEU A 264 8.92 20.35 12.27
C LEU A 264 10.15 19.65 12.87
N GLU A 265 9.95 18.59 13.69
CA GLU A 265 11.07 17.82 14.28
C GLU A 265 12.00 17.26 13.19
N MET A 266 11.43 16.74 12.10
CA MET A 266 12.21 16.22 10.97
C MET A 266 12.96 17.34 10.23
N LEU A 267 12.35 18.52 10.10
CA LEU A 267 12.95 19.68 9.44
C LEU A 267 14.13 20.23 10.26
N GLU A 268 14.00 20.30 11.58
CA GLU A 268 15.07 20.75 12.49
C GLU A 268 16.28 19.82 12.40
N ASP A 269 16.09 18.50 12.46
CA ASP A 269 17.17 17.51 12.30
C ASP A 269 17.88 17.65 10.93
N LEU A 270 17.11 17.93 9.87
CA LEU A 270 17.63 18.12 8.52
C LEU A 270 18.50 19.37 8.39
N GLN A 271 18.16 20.45 9.10
CA GLN A 271 18.91 21.71 9.11
C GLN A 271 20.14 21.66 10.01
N LEU A 272 20.04 20.99 11.16
CA LEU A 272 21.14 20.82 12.12
C LEU A 272 22.19 19.80 11.64
N GLY A 273 21.85 18.97 10.65
CA GLY A 273 22.75 17.96 10.09
C GLY A 273 23.10 16.86 11.10
N ALA A 274 22.15 16.52 11.98
CA ALA A 274 22.40 15.75 13.19
C ALA A 274 23.19 14.45 12.93
N THR A 275 24.30 14.31 13.66
CA THR A 275 25.05 13.07 13.81
C THR A 275 24.24 12.18 14.77
N PRO A 276 24.03 10.89 14.47
CA PRO A 276 23.33 10.02 15.41
C PRO A 276 24.05 10.05 16.76
N LEU A 277 23.33 10.45 17.82
CA LEU A 277 23.78 10.19 19.18
C LEU A 277 23.95 8.67 19.29
N PRO A 278 25.11 8.16 19.74
CA PRO A 278 25.30 6.74 19.89
C PRO A 278 24.19 6.19 20.80
N ALA A 279 23.62 5.05 20.41
CA ALA A 279 22.68 4.32 21.25
C ALA A 279 23.27 4.25 22.66
N THR A 280 22.49 4.69 23.66
CA THR A 280 22.89 4.57 25.06
C THR A 280 23.12 3.09 25.30
N LEU A 281 24.38 2.68 25.41
CA LEU A 281 24.73 1.32 25.77
C LEU A 281 23.97 1.00 27.06
N PRO A 282 23.30 -0.16 27.16
CA PRO A 282 22.75 -0.58 28.44
C PRO A 282 23.90 -0.57 29.45
N PHE A 283 23.66 0.10 30.58
CA PHE A 283 24.59 0.15 31.70
C PHE A 283 25.04 -1.28 32.01
N GLN A 284 26.28 -1.63 31.66
CA GLN A 284 26.88 -2.87 32.11
C GLN A 284 27.15 -2.70 33.60
N ASN A 285 26.36 -3.39 34.42
CA ASN A 285 26.72 -3.63 35.82
C ASN A 285 28.08 -4.32 35.85
N GLN A 286 29.14 -3.55 36.05
CA GLN A 286 30.39 -4.09 36.55
C GLN A 286 30.18 -4.45 38.02
N THR A 287 29.73 -5.67 38.28
CA THR A 287 29.95 -6.31 39.57
C THR A 287 31.44 -6.63 39.69
N ASN A 288 32.22 -5.64 40.12
CA ASN A 288 33.46 -5.87 40.86
C ASN A 288 33.19 -5.43 42.30
N ILE A 289 32.75 -6.39 43.11
CA ILE A 289 32.74 -6.29 44.56
C ILE A 289 34.21 -6.29 44.97
N THR A 290 34.70 -5.14 45.42
CA THR A 290 35.78 -5.12 46.41
C THR A 290 35.09 -4.81 47.72
N GLU A 291 35.15 -5.78 48.62
CA GLU A 291 34.65 -5.73 49.98
C GLU A 291 35.31 -4.56 50.73
N GLU A 292 34.50 -3.61 51.20
CA GLU A 292 34.71 -2.81 52.42
C GLU A 292 33.76 -1.59 52.42
N SER A 293 32.52 -1.79 52.92
CA SER A 293 31.71 -0.71 53.55
C SER A 293 30.34 -1.20 54.05
N THR A 294 30.25 -2.43 54.57
CA THR A 294 29.01 -3.00 55.15
C THR A 294 29.06 -3.05 56.68
N ILE A 295 29.42 -1.94 57.34
CA ILE A 295 29.46 -1.88 58.83
C ILE A 295 28.56 -0.77 59.42
N LEU A 296 27.86 0.05 58.62
CA LEU A 296 27.09 1.18 59.17
C LEU A 296 25.58 1.20 58.86
N ALA A 297 25.03 0.26 58.08
CA ALA A 297 23.60 0.25 57.73
C ALA A 297 22.74 -0.79 58.48
N ASP A 298 23.34 -1.79 59.13
CA ASP A 298 22.60 -2.90 59.78
C ASP A 298 22.13 -2.61 61.23
N LYS A 299 22.26 -1.37 61.71
CA LYS A 299 21.79 -0.98 63.06
C LYS A 299 20.50 -0.15 63.08
N ALA A 300 19.89 0.14 61.93
CA ALA A 300 18.70 1.01 61.87
C ALA A 300 17.36 0.27 61.63
N ASN A 301 17.37 -1.01 61.23
CA ASN A 301 16.15 -1.70 60.78
C ASN A 301 15.67 -2.86 61.67
N GLN A 302 16.23 -3.03 62.87
CA GLN A 302 15.77 -4.03 63.84
C GLN A 302 14.84 -3.48 64.95
N ASN A 303 14.48 -2.19 64.92
CA ASN A 303 13.66 -1.57 65.98
C ASN A 303 12.25 -1.14 65.57
N LEU A 304 11.72 -1.59 64.42
CA LEU A 304 10.40 -1.14 63.90
C LEU A 304 9.39 -2.25 63.57
N LEU A 305 9.68 -3.52 63.92
CA LEU A 305 8.74 -4.65 63.68
C LEU A 305 8.27 -5.38 64.96
N ASP A 306 8.77 -5.04 66.15
CA ASP A 306 8.37 -5.68 67.42
C ASP A 306 7.35 -4.86 68.25
N GLN A 307 6.74 -3.82 67.67
CA GLN A 307 5.68 -3.06 68.31
C GLN A 307 4.45 -2.92 67.41
N GLN A 308 3.76 -4.03 67.11
CA GLN A 308 2.31 -4.04 66.86
C GLN A 308 1.73 -5.47 66.70
N VAL A 309 2.07 -6.38 67.62
CA VAL A 309 1.26 -7.59 67.88
C VAL A 309 1.08 -7.77 69.38
N THR A 310 0.03 -7.16 69.93
CA THR A 310 -0.78 -7.74 71.02
C THR A 310 -1.95 -6.82 71.34
N LYS A 311 -3.12 -7.09 70.75
CA LYS A 311 -4.39 -7.14 71.51
C LYS A 311 -5.58 -7.63 70.67
N TYR A 312 -6.27 -8.61 71.24
CA TYR A 312 -7.62 -9.12 71.00
C TYR A 312 -7.86 -10.20 69.92
N GLN A 313 -7.81 -11.45 70.40
CA GLN A 313 -8.88 -12.47 70.23
C GLN A 313 -10.22 -11.87 70.74
N GLU A 314 -11.44 -12.23 70.35
CA GLU A 314 -12.04 -13.50 69.90
C GLU A 314 -13.49 -13.16 69.44
N ASP A 315 -14.03 -13.76 68.38
CA ASP A 315 -15.31 -14.52 68.38
C ASP A 315 -15.86 -14.86 66.98
N LYS A 316 -15.91 -16.17 66.73
CA LYS A 316 -16.99 -16.98 66.11
C LYS A 316 -17.77 -16.47 64.88
N ALA A 317 -17.57 -17.18 63.76
CA ALA A 317 -18.43 -18.30 63.30
C ALA A 317 -18.69 -18.34 61.78
N SER A 318 -18.75 -19.59 61.28
CA SER A 318 -19.49 -20.08 60.11
C SER A 318 -18.77 -20.21 58.76
N ASN A 319 -18.41 -21.49 58.51
CA ASN A 319 -18.50 -22.27 57.27
C ASN A 319 -17.46 -22.09 56.15
N LYS A 320 -16.47 -22.99 56.16
CA LYS A 320 -15.95 -23.70 54.96
C LYS A 320 -16.28 -25.19 55.12
N THR A 321 -16.53 -25.95 54.06
CA THR A 321 -15.56 -26.78 53.32
C THR A 321 -16.33 -27.78 52.41
N PRO A 322 -15.71 -28.68 51.61
CA PRO A 322 -14.69 -28.53 50.55
C PRO A 322 -14.95 -29.52 49.35
N ILE A 323 -13.86 -29.97 48.65
CA ILE A 323 -13.64 -31.21 47.82
C ILE A 323 -13.17 -30.83 46.39
N LEU A 324 -11.87 -30.86 46.04
CA LEU A 324 -10.92 -31.96 45.70
C LEU A 324 -10.94 -32.42 44.21
N PHE A 325 -9.77 -32.21 43.57
CA PHE A 325 -9.06 -32.80 42.40
C PHE A 325 -9.49 -34.20 41.87
N PRO A 326 -9.11 -34.68 40.64
CA PRO A 326 -7.75 -34.54 40.07
C PRO A 326 -7.54 -34.57 38.53
N SER A 327 -6.28 -34.30 38.17
CA SER A 327 -5.59 -34.62 36.92
C SER A 327 -4.78 -35.92 37.05
N VAL A 328 -4.66 -36.71 35.96
CA VAL A 328 -3.72 -37.84 35.73
C VAL A 328 -3.47 -37.88 34.20
N ILE A 329 -2.33 -37.44 33.63
CA ILE A 329 -0.99 -38.05 33.42
C ILE A 329 -0.99 -39.42 32.68
N LEU A 330 -0.44 -39.51 31.46
CA LEU A 330 0.90 -40.12 31.17
C LEU A 330 1.13 -40.56 29.70
N ALA A 331 2.28 -40.11 29.14
CA ALA A 331 3.23 -40.69 28.15
C ALA A 331 2.71 -41.31 26.82
N GLY A 332 3.38 -41.23 25.67
CA GLY A 332 4.76 -40.87 25.31
C GLY A 332 5.24 -41.83 24.19
N VAL A 333 6.05 -41.34 23.24
CA VAL A 333 7.15 -42.00 22.47
C VAL A 333 7.32 -41.42 21.05
N ILE A 334 8.60 -41.21 20.74
CA ILE A 334 9.34 -40.54 19.66
C ILE A 334 9.39 -41.32 18.33
N GLY A 335 9.57 -40.62 17.20
CA GLY A 335 10.29 -41.13 16.01
C GLY A 335 9.79 -40.56 14.66
N LEU A 336 10.41 -39.52 14.09
CA LEU A 336 11.50 -39.50 13.09
C LEU A 336 11.08 -39.63 11.60
N PHE A 337 11.38 -38.58 10.82
CA PHE A 337 11.69 -38.48 9.37
C PHE A 337 11.17 -39.52 8.35
N ALA A 338 10.51 -39.03 7.28
CA ALA A 338 10.79 -39.44 5.89
C ALA A 338 10.21 -38.47 4.84
N ILE A 339 11.09 -37.90 4.03
CA ILE A 339 10.83 -37.29 2.72
C ILE A 339 10.82 -38.42 1.69
N VAL A 340 9.75 -38.61 0.91
CA VAL A 340 9.80 -39.40 -0.34
C VAL A 340 8.85 -38.82 -1.39
N ASN A 341 9.45 -38.50 -2.55
CA ASN A 341 8.84 -38.22 -3.85
C ASN A 341 7.85 -39.30 -4.29
N PHE A 342 6.77 -38.95 -5.01
CA PHE A 342 6.25 -39.85 -6.05
C PHE A 342 5.53 -39.11 -7.18
N PHE A 343 6.19 -39.06 -8.34
CA PHE A 343 5.58 -38.90 -9.66
C PHE A 343 5.27 -40.31 -10.20
N GLY A 344 4.12 -40.47 -10.87
CA GLY A 344 4.03 -41.39 -12.02
C GLY A 344 2.91 -42.44 -12.01
N ASN A 345 2.06 -42.32 -13.04
CA ASN A 345 1.38 -43.38 -13.81
C ASN A 345 0.20 -44.12 -13.12
N PHE A 346 -0.90 -44.55 -13.73
CA PHE A 346 -1.23 -45.01 -15.10
C PHE A 346 -2.78 -45.30 -15.09
N TRP A 347 -3.65 -44.90 -16.04
CA TRP A 347 -4.31 -45.68 -17.14
C TRP A 347 -5.60 -44.88 -17.53
N LEU A 348 -5.73 -44.31 -18.73
CA LEU A 348 -6.48 -44.83 -19.92
C LEU A 348 -7.89 -45.36 -19.56
N LEU A 349 -8.99 -44.76 -20.06
CA LEU A 349 -9.61 -45.08 -21.36
C LEU A 349 -10.50 -43.92 -21.90
N LYS A 350 -10.51 -43.76 -23.23
CA LYS A 350 -11.53 -43.09 -24.09
C LYS A 350 -12.51 -44.18 -24.63
N PRO A 351 -13.46 -43.88 -25.55
CA PRO A 351 -14.54 -42.88 -25.59
C PRO A 351 -15.89 -43.52 -26.02
N ILE A 352 -17.05 -42.85 -25.89
CA ILE A 352 -18.22 -43.12 -26.76
C ILE A 352 -18.97 -41.81 -27.09
N ASN A 353 -19.27 -41.66 -28.39
CA ASN A 353 -20.01 -40.59 -29.09
C ASN A 353 -21.51 -40.56 -28.65
N THR A 354 -22.43 -39.64 -29.01
CA THR A 354 -22.70 -38.95 -30.28
C THR A 354 -23.92 -38.01 -30.08
N ILE A 355 -23.86 -36.82 -30.69
CA ILE A 355 -24.92 -36.02 -31.38
C ILE A 355 -26.19 -35.56 -30.62
N PHE A 356 -26.35 -34.23 -30.50
CA PHE A 356 -27.38 -33.46 -31.25
C PHE A 356 -27.11 -31.93 -31.14
N GLN A 357 -26.87 -31.27 -32.27
CA GLN A 357 -27.08 -29.83 -32.45
C GLN A 357 -28.47 -29.63 -33.08
N PRO A 358 -29.09 -28.47 -32.85
CA PRO A 358 -29.68 -27.74 -33.95
C PRO A 358 -29.05 -26.35 -34.08
N GLN A 359 -28.69 -26.03 -35.32
CA GLN A 359 -28.31 -24.71 -35.80
C GLN A 359 -29.54 -23.79 -35.77
N ILE A 360 -29.37 -22.58 -35.23
CA ILE A 360 -30.09 -21.40 -35.71
C ILE A 360 -29.02 -20.41 -36.15
N GLN A 361 -28.98 -20.19 -37.45
CA GLN A 361 -28.17 -19.20 -38.13
C GLN A 361 -29.01 -17.92 -38.24
N SER A 362 -28.59 -16.84 -37.62
CA SER A 362 -29.02 -15.50 -38.00
C SER A 362 -27.81 -14.57 -37.99
N ASN A 363 -27.51 -14.09 -39.19
CA ASN A 363 -26.39 -13.23 -39.56
C ASN A 363 -26.23 -12.01 -38.64
N ILE A 364 -25.02 -11.81 -38.12
CA ILE A 364 -24.44 -10.49 -37.82
C ILE A 364 -22.99 -10.55 -38.32
N GLU A 365 -22.59 -9.57 -39.14
CA GLU A 365 -21.24 -9.37 -39.69
C GLU A 365 -20.14 -9.31 -38.60
N PRO A 366 -18.88 -9.63 -38.95
CA PRO A 366 -17.80 -9.70 -37.97
C PRO A 366 -17.10 -8.34 -37.84
N ASP A 367 -17.60 -7.46 -36.97
CA ASP A 367 -16.86 -6.29 -36.51
C ASP A 367 -16.67 -6.33 -35.00
N SER A 368 -15.49 -6.80 -34.57
CA SER A 368 -14.66 -6.16 -33.55
C SER A 368 -13.49 -7.08 -33.20
N GLU A 369 -12.28 -6.62 -33.53
CA GLU A 369 -11.06 -7.10 -32.91
C GLU A 369 -11.22 -7.04 -31.38
N SER A 370 -11.20 -8.21 -30.74
CA SER A 370 -11.06 -8.38 -29.29
C SER A 370 -9.76 -7.72 -28.84
N SER A 371 -9.79 -6.42 -28.57
CA SER A 371 -8.68 -5.69 -28.00
C SER A 371 -8.40 -6.21 -26.59
N LEU A 372 -7.23 -6.79 -26.40
CA LEU A 372 -6.75 -7.27 -25.11
C LEU A 372 -6.75 -6.13 -24.06
N PRO A 373 -7.17 -6.36 -22.81
CA PRO A 373 -7.33 -5.32 -21.80
C PRO A 373 -5.99 -4.65 -21.43
N THR A 374 -5.86 -3.35 -21.71
CA THR A 374 -4.56 -2.67 -21.78
C THR A 374 -3.87 -2.40 -20.43
N LYS A 375 -4.54 -2.59 -19.28
CA LYS A 375 -3.87 -2.52 -17.96
C LYS A 375 -4.73 -3.13 -16.84
N VAL A 376 -4.38 -4.34 -16.39
CA VAL A 376 -4.95 -4.93 -15.16
C VAL A 376 -3.81 -5.37 -14.26
N ASP A 377 -3.80 -4.85 -13.04
CA ASP A 377 -2.74 -5.12 -12.07
C ASP A 377 -3.15 -6.23 -11.09
N TYR A 378 -2.39 -7.33 -11.12
CA TYR A 378 -2.56 -8.50 -10.25
C TYR A 378 -1.38 -8.67 -9.26
N PHE A 379 -0.67 -7.60 -8.88
CA PHE A 379 0.44 -7.61 -7.90
C PHE A 379 0.03 -8.20 -6.55
N TRP A 380 -1.25 -8.07 -6.16
CA TRP A 380 -1.77 -8.61 -4.90
C TRP A 380 -1.61 -10.14 -4.75
N LEU A 381 -1.43 -10.89 -5.84
CA LEU A 381 -1.16 -12.34 -5.82
C LEU A 381 0.14 -12.72 -5.10
N SER A 382 1.02 -11.75 -4.83
CA SER A 382 2.25 -11.97 -4.05
C SER A 382 2.06 -11.72 -2.55
N TRP A 383 0.92 -11.16 -2.12
CA TRP A 383 0.72 -10.62 -0.76
C TRP A 383 -0.39 -11.30 0.03
N ARG A 384 -1.41 -11.86 -0.64
CA ARG A 384 -2.49 -12.62 0.02
C ARG A 384 -2.95 -13.80 -0.82
N ARG A 385 -3.68 -14.74 -0.21
CA ARG A 385 -4.33 -15.83 -0.94
C ARG A 385 -5.46 -15.32 -1.85
N ALA A 386 -5.53 -15.87 -3.06
CA ALA A 386 -6.69 -15.76 -3.94
C ALA A 386 -7.86 -16.57 -3.36
N THR A 387 -9.07 -16.07 -3.61
CA THR A 387 -10.33 -16.67 -3.14
C THR A 387 -11.34 -16.69 -4.28
N ASP A 388 -12.40 -17.49 -4.17
CA ASP A 388 -13.44 -17.58 -5.21
C ASP A 388 -14.05 -16.22 -5.54
N ALA A 389 -14.28 -15.38 -4.53
CA ALA A 389 -14.80 -14.03 -4.70
C ALA A 389 -13.88 -13.14 -5.57
N ASP A 390 -12.58 -13.41 -5.60
CA ASP A 390 -11.63 -12.71 -6.48
C ASP A 390 -11.73 -13.18 -7.93
N LEU A 391 -12.09 -14.46 -8.16
CA LEU A 391 -12.03 -15.13 -9.45
C LEU A 391 -13.39 -15.21 -10.16
N GLU A 392 -14.48 -15.24 -9.39
CA GLU A 392 -15.86 -15.28 -9.87
C GLU A 392 -16.24 -14.20 -10.89
N PRO A 393 -15.91 -12.91 -10.67
CA PRO A 393 -16.28 -11.86 -11.62
C PRO A 393 -15.41 -11.85 -12.88
N MET A 394 -14.36 -12.68 -12.95
CA MET A 394 -13.41 -12.67 -14.06
C MET A 394 -13.84 -13.64 -15.17
N ASP A 395 -13.65 -13.21 -16.42
CA ASP A 395 -13.76 -14.08 -17.59
C ASP A 395 -12.48 -14.94 -17.77
N GLY A 396 -12.53 -15.90 -18.69
CA GLY A 396 -11.40 -16.82 -18.88
C GLY A 396 -10.11 -16.13 -19.30
N LEU A 397 -10.21 -15.05 -20.08
CA LEU A 397 -9.07 -14.26 -20.53
C LEU A 397 -8.41 -13.53 -19.36
N SER A 398 -9.22 -12.87 -18.52
CA SER A 398 -8.74 -12.18 -17.32
C SER A 398 -8.08 -13.14 -16.35
N LEU A 399 -8.64 -14.34 -16.16
CA LEU A 399 -8.05 -15.37 -15.30
C LEU A 399 -6.71 -15.90 -15.84
N ASP A 400 -6.59 -16.08 -17.16
CA ASP A 400 -5.31 -16.47 -17.76
C ASP A 400 -4.27 -15.36 -17.66
N ILE A 401 -4.63 -14.11 -17.92
CA ILE A 401 -3.72 -12.97 -17.72
C ILE A 401 -3.31 -12.87 -16.25
N MET A 402 -4.27 -12.97 -15.34
CA MET A 402 -4.06 -12.92 -13.89
C MET A 402 -3.07 -13.97 -13.42
N ARG A 403 -3.32 -15.24 -13.72
CA ARG A 403 -2.44 -16.35 -13.36
C ARG A 403 -1.04 -16.16 -13.94
N ASN A 404 -0.97 -15.77 -15.20
CA ASN A 404 0.30 -15.65 -15.91
C ASN A 404 1.09 -14.38 -15.56
N SER A 405 0.44 -13.34 -15.04
CA SER A 405 1.10 -12.11 -14.59
C SER A 405 2.16 -12.38 -13.52
N VAL A 406 1.92 -13.36 -12.64
CA VAL A 406 2.86 -13.80 -11.61
C VAL A 406 4.19 -14.23 -12.25
N PHE A 407 4.13 -15.04 -13.30
CA PHE A 407 5.32 -15.47 -14.03
C PHE A 407 5.95 -14.34 -14.85
N ALA A 408 5.12 -13.49 -15.46
CA ALA A 408 5.58 -12.38 -16.29
C ALA A 408 6.43 -11.38 -15.48
N ARG A 409 6.03 -11.07 -14.23
CA ARG A 409 6.78 -10.21 -13.31
C ARG A 409 8.18 -10.71 -13.02
N HIS A 410 8.35 -12.02 -12.99
CA HIS A 410 9.64 -12.68 -12.80
C HIS A 410 10.38 -12.94 -14.12
N GLY A 411 9.89 -12.37 -15.24
CA GLY A 411 10.55 -12.38 -16.54
C GLY A 411 10.35 -13.65 -17.36
N ARG A 412 9.33 -14.47 -17.08
CA ARG A 412 9.04 -15.67 -17.88
C ARG A 412 8.39 -15.31 -19.23
N ARG A 413 8.91 -15.85 -20.32
CA ARG A 413 8.25 -15.86 -21.65
C ARG A 413 7.15 -16.92 -21.74
N PHE A 414 6.20 -16.72 -22.64
CA PHE A 414 5.03 -17.60 -22.83
C PHE A 414 5.02 -18.23 -24.23
N LYS A 415 4.68 -19.53 -24.29
CA LYS A 415 4.51 -20.25 -25.58
C LYS A 415 3.30 -19.77 -26.36
N ASN A 416 2.23 -19.42 -25.65
CA ASN A 416 1.02 -18.93 -26.27
C ASN A 416 1.28 -17.52 -26.82
N LYS A 417 1.12 -17.34 -28.14
CA LYS A 417 1.41 -16.08 -28.83
C LYS A 417 0.56 -14.91 -28.32
N GLY A 418 -0.74 -15.11 -28.12
CA GLY A 418 -1.63 -14.04 -27.63
C GLY A 418 -1.29 -13.60 -26.22
N LEU A 419 -0.90 -14.53 -25.35
CA LEU A 419 -0.43 -14.22 -24.01
C LEU A 419 0.94 -13.52 -24.01
N GLN A 420 1.85 -13.93 -24.90
CA GLN A 420 3.15 -13.29 -25.07
C GLN A 420 3.00 -11.86 -25.59
N GLU A 421 2.19 -11.65 -26.64
CA GLU A 421 1.87 -10.33 -27.20
C GLU A 421 1.19 -9.41 -26.17
N TYR A 422 0.35 -9.97 -25.30
CA TYR A 422 -0.23 -9.22 -24.19
C TYR A 422 0.84 -8.63 -23.27
N PHE A 423 1.77 -9.47 -22.81
CA PHE A 423 2.81 -9.05 -21.86
C PHE A 423 3.88 -8.18 -22.52
N ASP A 424 4.22 -8.40 -23.79
CA ASP A 424 5.16 -7.54 -24.53
C ASP A 424 4.68 -6.09 -24.66
N LYS A 425 3.36 -5.84 -24.58
CA LYS A 425 2.77 -4.48 -24.54
C LYS A 425 2.83 -3.82 -23.16
N GLN A 426 3.22 -4.56 -22.11
CA GLN A 426 3.27 -4.04 -20.76
C GLN A 426 4.62 -3.38 -20.48
N SER A 427 4.61 -2.09 -20.11
CA SER A 427 5.83 -1.34 -19.83
C SER A 427 6.68 -1.90 -18.68
N TRP A 428 6.09 -2.70 -17.79
CA TRP A 428 6.77 -3.35 -16.67
C TRP A 428 7.32 -4.74 -16.99
N TYR A 429 6.97 -5.33 -18.13
CA TYR A 429 7.38 -6.68 -18.48
C TYR A 429 8.79 -6.68 -19.07
N ASN A 430 9.69 -7.44 -18.43
CA ASN A 430 11.07 -7.60 -18.87
C ASN A 430 11.40 -9.09 -19.03
N PRO A 431 11.27 -9.67 -20.24
CA PRO A 431 11.43 -11.10 -20.47
C PRO A 431 12.89 -11.53 -20.38
N LYS A 432 13.19 -12.43 -19.44
CA LYS A 432 14.54 -12.94 -19.11
C LYS A 432 14.70 -14.45 -19.33
N TYR A 433 13.63 -15.21 -19.17
CA TYR A 433 13.66 -16.67 -19.19
C TYR A 433 12.78 -17.22 -20.31
N SER A 434 13.24 -18.25 -21.01
CA SER A 434 12.39 -19.02 -21.92
C SER A 434 11.26 -19.71 -21.13
N PRO A 435 10.16 -20.13 -21.79
CA PRO A 435 9.07 -20.81 -21.10
C PRO A 435 9.49 -22.07 -20.33
N GLU A 436 10.52 -22.77 -20.81
CA GLU A 436 11.10 -24.01 -20.28
C GLU A 436 12.15 -23.79 -19.19
N GLU A 437 12.90 -22.69 -19.25
CA GLU A 437 14.05 -22.44 -18.35
C GLU A 437 13.68 -21.55 -17.15
N PHE A 438 12.41 -21.19 -16.99
CA PHE A 438 11.98 -20.36 -15.87
C PHE A 438 12.20 -21.06 -14.52
N PRO A 439 13.03 -20.49 -13.62
CA PRO A 439 13.33 -21.13 -12.35
C PRO A 439 12.15 -21.00 -11.38
N SER A 440 11.57 -22.13 -10.98
CA SER A 440 10.42 -22.17 -10.06
C SER A 440 10.71 -21.52 -8.70
N SER A 441 11.98 -21.45 -8.29
CA SER A 441 12.46 -20.76 -7.08
C SER A 441 12.25 -19.24 -7.09
N LYS A 442 12.00 -18.63 -8.25
CA LYS A 442 11.67 -17.19 -8.34
C LYS A 442 10.30 -16.85 -7.78
N LEU A 443 9.39 -17.83 -7.73
CA LEU A 443 8.10 -17.63 -7.11
C LEU A 443 8.19 -17.79 -5.60
N SER A 444 7.46 -16.98 -4.85
CA SER A 444 7.22 -17.25 -3.43
C SER A 444 6.28 -18.45 -3.24
N ASP A 445 6.25 -19.04 -2.05
CA ASP A 445 5.28 -20.10 -1.72
C ASP A 445 3.83 -19.64 -1.84
N LEU A 446 3.58 -18.36 -1.60
CA LEU A 446 2.24 -17.78 -1.76
C LEU A 446 1.88 -17.66 -3.24
N GLU A 447 2.80 -17.17 -4.07
CA GLU A 447 2.61 -17.07 -5.51
C GLU A 447 2.36 -18.44 -6.14
N ARG A 448 3.14 -19.47 -5.77
CA ARG A 448 2.91 -20.85 -6.22
C ARG A 448 1.51 -21.34 -5.86
N ARG A 449 1.08 -21.11 -4.61
CA ARG A 449 -0.25 -21.51 -4.14
C ARG A 449 -1.37 -20.78 -4.87
N ASN A 450 -1.21 -19.49 -5.13
CA ASN A 450 -2.20 -18.70 -5.83
C ASN A 450 -2.31 -19.06 -7.30
N VAL A 451 -1.18 -19.28 -7.99
CA VAL A 451 -1.18 -19.77 -9.37
C VAL A 451 -1.90 -21.11 -9.47
N ALA A 452 -1.61 -22.05 -8.56
CA ALA A 452 -2.28 -23.33 -8.50
C ALA A 452 -3.78 -23.18 -8.23
N TYR A 453 -4.15 -22.34 -7.28
CA TYR A 453 -5.55 -22.07 -6.92
C TYR A 453 -6.35 -21.48 -8.09
N ILE A 454 -5.77 -20.52 -8.83
CA ILE A 454 -6.41 -19.94 -10.02
C ILE A 454 -6.56 -21.00 -11.12
N ALA A 455 -5.53 -21.82 -11.34
CA ALA A 455 -5.61 -22.91 -12.32
C ALA A 455 -6.72 -23.92 -11.97
N GLU A 456 -6.84 -24.31 -10.70
CA GLU A 456 -7.89 -25.20 -10.22
C GLU A 456 -9.28 -24.56 -10.35
N TYR A 457 -9.41 -23.28 -10.02
CA TYR A 457 -10.64 -22.51 -10.24
C TYR A 457 -11.03 -22.54 -11.73
N GLN A 458 -10.10 -22.20 -12.62
CA GLN A 458 -10.35 -22.20 -14.07
C GLN A 458 -10.75 -23.59 -14.59
N ASP A 459 -10.17 -24.66 -14.04
CA ASP A 459 -10.51 -26.03 -14.41
C ASP A 459 -11.92 -26.42 -13.92
N ARG A 460 -12.31 -26.10 -12.68
CA ARG A 460 -13.65 -26.46 -12.19
C ARG A 460 -14.77 -25.61 -12.78
N THR A 461 -14.49 -24.36 -13.19
CA THR A 461 -15.50 -23.46 -13.78
C THR A 461 -15.43 -23.41 -15.31
N ASN A 462 -14.55 -24.21 -15.94
CA ASN A 462 -14.33 -24.21 -17.39
C ASN A 462 -14.02 -22.81 -17.98
N LYS A 463 -13.21 -22.00 -17.28
CA LYS A 463 -12.84 -20.63 -17.66
C LYS A 463 -11.37 -20.51 -18.10
N ARG A 464 -10.94 -21.30 -19.09
CA ARG A 464 -9.63 -21.15 -19.75
C ARG A 464 -9.81 -20.54 -21.13
N PHE A 465 -9.11 -19.45 -21.41
CA PHE A 465 -9.17 -18.79 -22.71
C PHE A 465 -8.04 -19.26 -23.63
N PHE A 466 -6.81 -19.36 -23.11
CA PHE A 466 -5.63 -19.75 -23.90
C PHE A 466 -5.36 -21.27 -23.93
N GLY A 467 -6.31 -22.10 -23.48
CA GLY A 467 -6.16 -23.55 -23.39
C GLY A 467 -5.27 -23.99 -22.20
N LYS A 468 -4.96 -25.29 -22.12
CA LYS A 468 -4.04 -25.87 -21.11
C LYS A 468 -2.59 -25.76 -21.53
#